data_AF-A0A2N1UPW7-F1
#
_entry.id   AF-A0A2N1UPW7-F1
#
_cell.length_a   1.000
_cell.length_b   1.000
_cell.length_c   1.000
_cell.angle_alpha   90.00
_cell.angle_beta   90.00
_cell.angle_gamma   90.00
#
_symmetry.space_group_name_H-M   'P 1'
#
loop_
_entity.id
_entity.type
_entity.pdbx_description
1 polymer ?
#
loop_
_entity_poly.entity_id
_entity_poly.type
_entity_poly.pdbx_seq_one_letter_code
_entity_poly.pdbx_strand_id
1 'polypeptide(L)' 'MNGKLDVVKGRIKEAAGALVGNKELRDEGKADQLAGKAKEVVEETVQKIKENAQKTIDKLKGGTK' A
#
# COMPACT_ATOMS: atom_id res chain seq x y z
N MET A 1 6.45 -3.87 2.17
CA MET A 1 7.05 -2.54 2.46
C MET A 1 7.12 -1.60 1.24
N ASN A 2 6.85 -2.05 0.01
CA ASN A 2 6.96 -1.22 -1.20
C ASN A 2 5.98 -0.03 -1.25
N GLY A 3 4.74 -0.18 -0.76
CA GLY A 3 3.71 0.86 -0.90
C GLY A 3 4.09 2.23 -0.31
N LYS A 4 4.82 2.25 0.82
CA LYS A 4 5.26 3.51 1.44
C LYS A 4 6.34 4.23 0.63
N LEU A 5 7.26 3.48 0.01
CA LEU A 5 8.31 4.04 -0.85
C LEU A 5 7.72 4.63 -2.13
N ASP A 6 6.72 3.97 -2.71
CA ASP A 6 6.01 4.47 -3.90
C ASP A 6 5.25 5.78 -3.61
N VAL A 7 4.63 5.90 -2.42
CA VAL A 7 3.99 7.15 -1.97
C VAL A 7 4.99 8.30 -1.81
N VAL A 8 6.16 8.05 -1.24
CA VAL A 8 7.20 9.07 -1.05
C VAL A 8 7.78 9.51 -2.40
N LYS A 9 8.11 8.56 -3.29
CA LYS A 9 8.57 8.88 -4.65
C LYS A 9 7.55 9.71 -5.42
N GLY A 10 6.27 9.36 -5.31
CA GLY A 10 5.21 10.11 -5.98
C GLY A 10 5.10 11.56 -5.49
N ARG A 11 5.26 11.82 -4.19
CA ARG A 11 5.32 13.20 -3.66
C ARG A 11 6.52 13.99 -4.19
N ILE A 12 7.68 13.34 -4.32
CA ILE A 12 8.89 13.98 -4.86
C ILE A 12 8.69 14.32 -6.34
N LYS A 13 8.17 13.40 -7.16
CA LYS A 13 7.86 13.66 -8.57
C LYS A 13 6.82 14.77 -8.74
N GLU A 14 5.80 14.81 -7.88
CA GLU A 14 4.78 15.87 -7.92
C GLU A 14 5.36 17.25 -7.58
N ALA A 15 6.18 17.32 -6.53
CA ALA A 15 6.87 18.54 -6.15
C ALA A 15 7.87 19.01 -7.23
N ALA A 16 8.64 18.09 -7.79
CA ALA A 16 9.56 18.37 -8.89
C ALA A 16 8.79 18.87 -10.13
N GLY A 17 7.74 18.18 -10.55
CA GLY A 17 6.89 18.59 -11.66
C GLY A 17 6.25 19.97 -11.46
N ALA A 18 5.80 20.28 -10.24
CA ALA A 18 5.30 21.62 -9.90
C ALA A 18 6.39 22.70 -9.95
N LEU A 19 7.63 22.37 -9.53
CA LEU A 19 8.77 23.28 -9.50
C LEU A 19 9.30 23.62 -10.90
N VAL A 20 9.42 22.63 -11.80
CA VAL A 20 9.87 22.83 -13.19
C VAL A 20 8.74 23.06 -14.19
N GLY A 21 7.48 23.13 -13.73
CA GLY A 21 6.31 23.31 -14.60
C GLY A 21 6.01 22.11 -15.52
N ASN A 22 6.55 20.93 -15.21
CA ASN A 22 6.38 19.72 -15.99
C ASN A 22 5.13 18.93 -15.51
N LYS A 23 4.09 18.92 -16.36
CA LYS A 23 2.82 18.23 -16.11
C LYS A 23 2.95 16.70 -16.05
N GLU A 24 3.80 16.09 -16.88
CA GLU A 24 4.02 14.63 -16.86
C GLU A 24 4.58 14.17 -15.52
N LEU A 25 5.61 14.84 -15.01
CA LEU A 25 6.19 14.54 -13.70
C LEU A 25 5.16 14.66 -12.56
N ARG A 26 4.25 15.63 -12.68
CA ARG A 26 3.17 15.84 -11.72
C ARG A 26 2.14 14.71 -11.75
N ASP A 27 1.73 14.30 -12.94
CA ASP A 27 0.73 13.24 -13.11
C ASP A 27 1.30 11.85 -12.78
N GLU A 28 2.56 11.57 -13.13
CA GLU A 28 3.28 10.37 -12.65
C GLU A 28 3.35 10.33 -11.13
N GLY A 29 3.67 11.47 -10.49
CA GLY A 29 3.76 11.54 -9.04
C GLY A 29 2.45 11.20 -8.34
N LYS A 30 1.31 11.64 -8.91
CA LYS A 30 -0.02 11.27 -8.41
C LYS A 30 -0.35 9.79 -8.65
N ALA A 31 -0.01 9.26 -9.82
CA ALA A 31 -0.24 7.86 -10.16
C ALA A 31 0.53 6.93 -9.20
N ASP A 32 1.81 7.23 -8.93
CA ASP A 32 2.66 6.48 -8.00
C ASP A 32 2.08 6.50 -6.56
N GLN A 33 1.59 7.65 -6.09
CA GLN A 33 0.93 7.73 -4.78
C GLN A 33 -0.35 6.89 -4.72
N LEU A 34 -1.15 6.89 -5.77
CA LEU A 34 -2.43 6.19 -5.82
C LEU A 34 -2.22 4.68 -5.87
N ALA A 35 -1.26 4.22 -6.66
CA ALA A 35 -0.83 2.82 -6.72
C ALA A 35 -0.26 2.34 -5.37
N GLY A 36 0.56 3.16 -4.71
CA GLY A 36 1.11 2.86 -3.40
C GLY A 36 0.02 2.72 -2.32
N LYS A 37 -0.97 3.63 -2.30
CA LYS A 37 -2.13 3.54 -1.39
C LYS A 37 -3.00 2.32 -1.68
N ALA A 38 -3.26 2.01 -2.95
CA ALA A 38 -4.06 0.85 -3.32
C ALA A 38 -3.38 -0.46 -2.87
N LYS A 39 -2.06 -0.59 -3.05
CA LYS A 39 -1.30 -1.73 -2.55
C LYS A 39 -1.36 -1.85 -1.03
N GLU A 40 -1.23 -0.74 -0.30
CA GLU A 40 -1.28 -0.76 1.17
C GLU A 40 -2.65 -1.25 1.68
N VAL A 41 -3.75 -0.75 1.11
CA VAL A 41 -5.12 -1.18 1.47
C VAL A 41 -5.35 -2.67 1.15
N VAL A 42 -4.88 -3.13 0.00
CA VAL A 42 -5.00 -4.55 -0.39
C VAL A 42 -4.16 -5.43 0.53
N GLU A 43 -2.91 -5.08 0.82
CA GLU A 43 -2.06 -5.83 1.75
C GLU A 43 -2.68 -5.90 3.15
N GLU A 44 -3.18 -4.78 3.70
CA GLU A 44 -3.83 -4.77 5.02
C GLU A 44 -5.09 -5.64 5.05
N THR A 45 -5.89 -5.60 3.98
CA THR A 45 -7.11 -6.41 3.88
C THR A 45 -6.78 -7.90 3.83
N VAL A 46 -5.81 -8.29 2.99
CA VAL A 46 -5.35 -9.67 2.87
C VAL A 46 -4.73 -10.15 4.18
N GLN A 47 -3.91 -9.33 4.86
CA GLN A 47 -3.34 -9.67 6.16
C GLN A 47 -4.42 -9.91 7.22
N LYS A 48 -5.41 -9.01 7.34
CA LYS A 48 -6.52 -9.18 8.30
C LYS A 48 -7.30 -10.46 8.06
N ILE A 49 -7.57 -10.81 6.79
CA ILE A 49 -8.22 -12.07 6.43
C ILE A 49 -7.35 -13.25 6.85
N LYS A 50 -6.04 -13.20 6.57
CA LYS A 50 -5.09 -14.26 6.90
C LYS A 50 -4.97 -14.46 8.42
N GLU A 51 -4.89 -13.38 9.19
CA GLU A 51 -4.87 -13.42 10.65
C GLU A 51 -6.16 -13.99 11.23
N ASN A 52 -7.33 -13.60 10.72
CA ASN A 52 -8.61 -14.12 11.19
C ASN A 52 -8.80 -15.60 10.84
N ALA A 53 -8.37 -16.01 9.64
CA ALA A 53 -8.36 -17.42 9.24
C ALA A 53 -7.40 -18.23 10.13
N GLN A 54 -6.20 -17.71 10.39
CA GLN A 54 -5.23 -18.36 11.26
C GLN A 54 -5.75 -18.47 12.69
N LYS A 55 -6.36 -17.42 13.26
CA LYS A 55 -7.01 -17.46 14.59
C LYS A 55 -8.12 -18.48 14.67
N THR A 56 -8.89 -18.65 13.59
CA THR A 56 -9.95 -19.67 13.52
C THR A 56 -9.35 -21.07 13.49
N ILE A 57 -8.32 -21.29 12.66
CA ILE A 57 -7.60 -22.57 12.60
C ILE A 57 -6.91 -22.89 13.94
N ASP A 58 -6.33 -21.89 14.60
CA ASP A 58 -5.65 -22.05 15.89
C ASP A 58 -6.64 -22.42 17.01
N LYS A 59 -7.82 -21.78 17.04
CA LYS A 59 -8.93 -22.19 17.94
C LYS A 59 -9.42 -23.61 17.66
N LEU A 60 -9.51 -24.01 16.39
CA LEU A 60 -9.90 -25.37 16.02
C LEU A 60 -8.84 -26.41 16.42
N LYS A 61 -7.54 -26.06 16.33
CA LYS A 61 -6.44 -26.93 16.77
C LYS A 61 -6.27 -26.97 18.29
N GLY A 62 -6.56 -25.86 18.97
CA GLY A 62 -6.48 -25.75 20.43
C GLY A 62 -7.63 -26.45 21.18
N GLY A 63 -8.74 -26.75 20.49
CA GLY A 63 -9.86 -27.54 21.02
C GLY A 63 -9.65 -29.06 21.01
N THR A 64 -8.54 -29.54 20.46
CA THR A 64 -8.14 -30.96 20.51
C THR A 64 -7.08 -31.16 21.60
N LYS A 65 -7.45 -30.86 22.85
CA LYS A 65 -6.79 -31.41 24.03
C LYS A 65 -7.85 -31.93 24.98
#